data_AF-A0A849J834-F1
#
_entry.id   AF-A0A849J834-F1
#
_cell.length_a   1.000
_cell.length_b   1.000
_cell.length_c   1.000
_cell.angle_alpha   90.00
_cell.angle_beta   90.00
_cell.angle_gamma   90.00
#
_symmetry.space_group_name_H-M   'P 1'
#
loop_
_entity.id
_entity.type
_entity.pdbx_description
1 polymer ?
#
loop_
_entity_poly.entity_id
_entity_poly.type
_entity_poly.pdbx_seq_one_letter_code
_entity_poly.pdbx_strand_id
1 'polypeptide(L)'
;MSQQLEGQGTSNQIANRQKISFVTPRFGSDITGGAEFAARMIAERLVKRGFAVEALTTVAGDIAKWEPKYDEGLSVENGVSVNRFAVDQGR
;
A
#
# COMPACT_ATOMS: atom_id res chain seq x y z
N MET A 1 -35.83 -27.65 24.74
CA MET A 1 -36.12 -26.25 24.38
C MET A 1 -34.84 -25.48 24.70
N SER A 2 -33.88 -25.38 23.76
CA SER A 2 -33.86 -24.36 22.70
C SER A 2 -34.02 -22.98 23.38
N GLN A 3 -33.04 -22.09 23.42
CA GLN A 3 -32.30 -21.60 22.27
C GLN A 3 -30.92 -21.05 22.63
N GLN A 4 -30.04 -21.24 21.67
CA GLN A 4 -28.73 -20.66 21.43
C GLN A 4 -28.84 -19.16 21.09
N LEU A 5 -27.87 -18.36 21.51
CA LEU A 5 -27.47 -17.17 20.74
C LEU A 5 -25.94 -17.06 20.76
N GLU A 6 -25.38 -17.41 19.62
CA GLU A 6 -24.00 -17.24 19.19
C GLU A 6 -23.68 -15.76 18.91
N GLY A 7 -22.39 -15.43 18.85
CA GLY A 7 -21.92 -14.37 17.97
C GLY A 7 -21.38 -13.10 18.63
N GLN A 8 -20.44 -13.21 19.56
CA GLN A 8 -19.51 -12.10 19.87
C GLN A 8 -18.08 -12.49 19.52
N GLY A 9 -17.86 -12.81 18.24
CA GLY A 9 -16.53 -13.00 17.68
C GLY A 9 -16.24 -11.92 16.64
N THR A 10 -15.03 -11.37 16.67
CA THR A 10 -14.33 -10.71 15.54
C THR A 10 -14.56 -9.24 15.16
N SER A 11 -15.29 -8.39 15.90
CA SER A 11 -15.36 -6.96 15.49
C SER A 11 -14.21 -6.08 16.01
N ASN A 12 -13.49 -6.47 17.07
CA ASN A 12 -12.54 -5.57 17.75
C ASN A 12 -11.06 -5.91 17.55
N GLN A 13 -10.73 -6.93 16.75
CA GLN A 13 -9.32 -7.29 16.47
C GLN A 13 -8.70 -6.50 15.29
N ILE A 14 -9.51 -5.81 14.49
CA ILE A 14 -9.01 -5.00 13.37
C ILE A 14 -8.42 -3.67 13.88
N ALA A 15 -8.94 -3.11 14.97
CA ALA A 15 -8.60 -1.79 15.47
C ALA A 15 -7.20 -1.67 16.13
N ASN A 16 -6.52 -2.80 16.42
CA ASN A 16 -5.27 -2.79 17.19
C ASN A 16 -4.07 -3.41 16.46
N ARG A 17 -4.20 -3.70 15.16
CA ARG A 17 -3.04 -4.12 14.36
C ARG A 17 -2.40 -2.85 13.79
N GLN A 18 -1.25 -2.44 14.35
CA GLN A 18 -0.52 -1.28 13.86
C GLN A 18 -0.30 -1.41 12.34
N LYS A 19 -0.79 -0.42 11.59
CA LYS A 19 -0.64 -0.35 10.14
C LYS A 19 0.74 0.21 9.82
N ILE A 20 1.42 -0.38 8.84
CA ILE A 20 2.75 0.04 8.38
C ILE A 20 2.59 0.79 7.06
N SER A 21 3.06 2.04 7.03
CA SER A 21 2.96 2.88 5.83
C SER A 21 4.36 3.13 5.25
N PHE A 22 4.53 2.80 3.97
CA PHE A 22 5.70 3.15 3.19
C PHE A 22 5.43 4.46 2.44
N VAL A 23 6.37 5.40 2.50
CA VAL A 23 6.26 6.66 1.75
C VAL A 23 7.42 6.72 0.79
N THR A 24 7.13 6.60 -0.51
CA THR A 24 8.14 6.62 -1.57
C THR A 24 7.64 7.44 -2.74
N PRO A 25 8.52 8.12 -3.49
CA PRO A 25 8.09 8.88 -4.67
C PRO A 25 7.37 8.02 -5.69
N ARG A 26 7.78 6.74 -5.81
CA ARG A 26 7.24 5.75 -6.74
C ARG A 26 7.04 4.42 -6.04
N PHE A 27 6.07 3.65 -6.50
CA PHE A 27 5.79 2.31 -6.02
C PHE A 27 5.11 1.54 -7.16
N GLY A 28 5.63 0.38 -7.57
CA GLY A 28 5.10 -0.36 -8.71
C GLY A 28 5.99 -1.53 -9.10
N SER A 29 5.42 -2.53 -9.78
CA SER A 29 6.13 -3.74 -10.22
C SER A 29 7.20 -3.46 -11.28
N ASP A 30 7.01 -2.41 -12.06
CA ASP A 30 7.94 -1.86 -13.06
C ASP A 30 9.11 -1.06 -12.45
N ILE A 31 9.07 -0.76 -11.14
CA ILE A 31 10.18 -0.17 -10.41
C ILE A 31 11.15 -1.28 -10.02
N THR A 32 12.30 -1.33 -10.69
CA THR A 32 13.23 -2.47 -10.69
C THR A 32 14.51 -2.27 -9.87
N GLY A 33 14.75 -1.09 -9.29
CA GLY A 33 15.94 -0.81 -8.49
C GLY A 33 15.77 0.33 -7.48
N GLY A 34 16.83 0.61 -6.72
CA GLY A 34 16.88 1.72 -5.77
C GLY A 34 16.08 1.50 -4.48
N ALA A 35 15.88 2.60 -3.74
CA ALA A 35 15.18 2.59 -2.46
C ALA A 35 13.69 2.23 -2.63
N GLU A 36 13.06 2.63 -3.73
CA GLU A 36 11.67 2.32 -4.04
C GLU A 36 11.44 0.81 -4.25
N PHE A 37 12.35 0.15 -4.97
CA PHE A 37 12.30 -1.30 -5.12
C PHE A 37 12.49 -2.02 -3.77
N ALA A 38 13.46 -1.59 -2.97
CA ALA A 38 13.68 -2.15 -1.64
C ALA A 38 12.46 -1.97 -0.72
N ALA A 39 11.83 -0.79 -0.74
CA ALA A 39 10.61 -0.49 0.01
C ALA A 39 9.46 -1.42 -0.41
N ARG A 40 9.21 -1.58 -1.72
CA ARG A 40 8.18 -2.50 -2.24
C ARG A 40 8.45 -3.94 -1.82
N MET A 41 9.70 -4.39 -1.92
CA MET A 41 10.12 -5.73 -1.48
C MET A 41 9.84 -6.01 0.00
N ILE A 42 9.99 -5.01 0.87
CA ILE A 42 9.69 -5.15 2.30
C ILE A 42 8.18 -5.10 2.53
N ALA A 43 7.48 -4.15 1.90
CA ALA A 43 6.02 -4.01 1.99
C ALA A 43 5.29 -5.30 1.60
N GLU A 44 5.63 -5.88 0.45
CA GLU A 44 5.04 -7.14 -0.04
C GLU A 44 5.33 -8.32 0.90
N ARG A 45 6.52 -8.37 1.51
CA ARG A 45 6.87 -9.41 2.50
C ARG A 45 6.11 -9.25 3.81
N LEU A 46 5.85 -8.02 4.24
CA LEU A 46 5.06 -7.74 5.44
C LEU A 46 3.59 -8.11 5.24
N VAL A 47 3.01 -7.81 4.07
CA VAL A 47 1.67 -8.29 3.70
C VAL A 47 1.59 -9.80 3.78
N LYS A 48 2.58 -10.53 3.22
CA LYS A 48 2.65 -11.99 3.30
C LYS A 48 2.74 -12.54 4.74
N ARG A 49 3.21 -11.72 5.69
CA ARG A 49 3.23 -12.06 7.13
C ARG A 49 1.95 -11.63 7.87
N GLY A 50 0.94 -11.14 7.15
CA GLY A 50 -0.36 -10.76 7.68
C GLY A 50 -0.41 -9.34 8.27
N PHE A 51 0.59 -8.49 8.04
CA PHE A 51 0.52 -7.10 8.46
C PHE A 51 -0.41 -6.30 7.53
N ALA A 52 -1.10 -5.32 8.08
CA ALA A 52 -1.78 -4.29 7.29
C ALA A 52 -0.72 -3.30 6.81
N VAL A 53 -0.55 -3.19 5.49
CA VAL A 53 0.49 -2.36 4.87
C VAL A 53 -0.11 -1.46 3.81
N GLU A 54 0.32 -0.20 3.78
CA GLU A 54 0.03 0.71 2.68
C GLU A 54 1.30 1.37 2.11
N ALA A 55 1.20 1.85 0.88
CA ALA A 55 2.18 2.72 0.25
C ALA A 55 1.50 4.05 -0.11
N LEU A 56 2.07 5.16 0.37
CA LEU A 56 1.71 6.51 -0.04
C LEU A 56 2.75 6.97 -1.06
N THR A 57 2.31 7.28 -2.27
CA THR A 57 3.22 7.49 -3.39
C THR A 57 2.64 8.45 -4.42
N THR A 58 3.39 8.78 -5.46
CA THR A 58 2.91 9.69 -6.50
C THR A 58 2.45 8.93 -7.75
N VAL A 59 1.85 9.66 -8.68
CA VAL A 59 1.55 9.18 -10.04
C VAL A 59 2.78 9.15 -10.97
N ALA A 60 3.95 9.64 -10.54
CA ALA A 60 5.13 9.75 -11.39
C ALA A 60 5.68 8.38 -11.82
N GLY A 61 5.95 8.20 -13.11
CA GLY A 61 6.56 6.98 -13.64
C GLY A 61 8.09 6.98 -13.65
N ASP A 62 8.71 8.15 -13.75
CA ASP A 62 10.14 8.29 -14.02
C ASP A 62 10.81 9.32 -13.10
N ILE A 63 12.04 9.03 -12.65
CA ILE A 63 12.80 9.85 -11.69
C ILE A 63 13.37 11.13 -12.28
N ALA A 64 13.64 11.15 -13.59
CA ALA A 64 14.19 12.33 -14.25
C ALA A 64 13.10 13.36 -14.56
N LYS A 65 12.00 12.93 -15.17
CA LYS A 65 10.97 13.83 -15.71
C LYS A 65 9.78 14.07 -14.79
N TRP A 66 9.49 13.13 -13.89
CA TRP A 66 8.30 13.18 -13.03
C TRP A 66 6.96 13.18 -13.79
N GLU A 67 6.94 12.73 -15.05
CA GLU A 67 5.71 12.61 -15.83
C GLU A 67 4.73 11.63 -15.17
N PRO A 68 3.43 11.99 -15.07
CA PRO A 68 2.39 11.06 -14.62
C PRO A 68 2.34 9.82 -15.52
N LYS A 69 2.35 8.64 -14.90
CA LYS A 69 2.23 7.33 -15.56
C LYS A 69 1.07 6.51 -15.01
N TYR A 70 0.69 6.75 -13.76
CA TYR A 70 -0.35 6.01 -13.06
C TYR A 70 -1.59 6.87 -12.85
N ASP A 71 -2.73 6.21 -12.68
CA ASP A 71 -3.95 6.86 -12.21
C ASP A 71 -3.79 7.29 -10.74
N GLU A 72 -4.36 8.44 -10.41
CA GLU A 72 -4.43 8.93 -9.03
C GLU A 72 -5.42 8.10 -8.19
N GLY A 73 -5.18 8.02 -6.88
CA GLY A 73 -6.09 7.40 -5.92
C GLY A 73 -5.65 6.01 -5.45
N LEU A 74 -6.62 5.26 -4.93
CA LEU A 74 -6.39 3.99 -4.26
C LEU A 74 -6.38 2.81 -5.24
N SER A 75 -5.36 1.97 -5.12
CA SER A 75 -5.25 0.69 -5.81
C SER A 75 -4.61 -0.36 -4.89
N VAL A 76 -4.47 -1.59 -5.39
CA VAL A 76 -3.78 -2.67 -4.67
C VAL A 76 -2.72 -3.29 -5.56
N GLU A 77 -1.50 -3.36 -5.05
CA GLU A 77 -0.33 -3.92 -5.74
C GLU A 77 0.26 -5.02 -4.86
N ASN A 78 0.18 -6.28 -5.30
CA ASN A 78 0.68 -7.45 -4.55
C ASN A 78 0.20 -7.52 -3.08
N GLY A 79 -1.06 -7.09 -2.84
CA GLY A 79 -1.68 -7.06 -1.52
C GLY A 79 -1.32 -5.85 -0.65
N VAL A 80 -0.50 -4.93 -1.14
CA VAL A 80 -0.25 -3.62 -0.51
C VAL A 80 -1.30 -2.64 -1.01
N SER A 81 -2.01 -1.95 -0.11
CA SER A 81 -2.84 -0.80 -0.50
C SER A 81 -1.95 0.33 -0.98
N VAL A 82 -2.14 0.84 -2.19
CA VAL A 82 -1.34 1.94 -2.74
C VAL A 82 -2.23 3.14 -2.93
N ASN A 83 -1.86 4.27 -2.34
CA ASN A 83 -2.52 5.55 -2.54
C ASN A 83 -1.61 6.48 -3.33
N ARG A 84 -2.02 6.82 -4.55
CA ARG A 84 -1.26 7.68 -5.46
C ARG A 84 -1.81 9.09 -5.42
N PHE A 85 -0.90 10.06 -5.36
CA PHE A 85 -1.22 11.48 -5.40
C PHE A 85 -0.67 12.09 -6.69
N ALA A 86 -1.40 13.06 -7.25
CA ALA A 86 -0.92 13.86 -8.36
C ALA A 86 0.43 14.52 -8.03
N VAL A 87 1.25 14.73 -9.06
CA VAL A 87 2.46 15.56 -8.95
C VAL A 87 2.10 16.98 -9.37
N ASP A 88 2.59 17.99 -8.66
CA ASP A 88 2.24 19.39 -8.94
C ASP A 88 2.78 19.83 -10.31
N GLN A 89 4.08 19.61 -10.56
CA GLN A 89 4.74 19.88 -11.85
C GLN A 89 5.89 18.90 -12.08
N GLY A 90 6.10 18.51 -13.35
CA GLY A 90 7.30 17.76 -13.77
C GLY A 90 8.57 18.59 -13.65
N ARG A 91 9.73 17.93 -13.79
CA ARG A 91 11.05 18.59 -13.71
C ARG A 91 11.55 19.07 -15.08
#